data_AF-A0A2E7QEC3-F1
#
_entry.id   AF-A0A2E7QEC3-F1
#
_cell.length_a   1.000
_cell.length_b   1.000
_cell.length_c   1.000
_cell.angle_alpha   90.00
_cell.angle_beta   90.00
_cell.angle_gamma   90.00
#
_symmetry.space_group_name_H-M   'P 1'
#
loop_
_entity.id
_entity.type
_entity.pdbx_description
1 polymer ?
#
loop_
_entity_poly.entity_id
_entity_poly.type
_entity_poly.pdbx_seq_one_letter_code
_entity_poly.pdbx_strand_id
1 'polypeptide(L)'
;MTPIDHDIIRFEETTVNLSKKALADLYVSVGFGKQENYKDRDDMVEGMFGPGVFGIFAFDNGALIGLARVLSDDYLVAWIAEIVVHPD
;
A
#
# COMPACT_ATOMS: atom_id res chain seq x y z
N MET A 1 1.74 -30.45 6.08
CA MET A 1 1.56 -29.31 5.18
C MET A 1 0.11 -28.95 5.24
N THR A 2 -0.24 -28.07 6.17
CA THR A 2 -1.61 -27.55 6.30
C THR A 2 -1.89 -26.67 5.09
N PRO A 3 -3.06 -26.77 4.43
CA PRO A 3 -3.44 -25.82 3.41
C PRO A 3 -3.41 -24.43 4.04
N ILE A 4 -2.71 -23.49 3.41
CA ILE A 4 -2.93 -22.07 3.71
C ILE A 4 -4.32 -21.81 3.12
N ASP A 5 -5.31 -21.73 4.00
CA ASP A 5 -6.62 -21.22 3.64
C ASP A 5 -6.35 -19.75 3.26
N HIS A 6 -6.27 -19.46 1.96
CA HIS A 6 -6.25 -18.07 1.52
C HIS A 6 -7.64 -17.54 1.83
N ASP A 7 -7.80 -17.01 3.05
CA ASP A 7 -8.89 -16.12 3.37
C ASP A 7 -9.02 -15.11 2.23
N ILE A 8 -10.26 -14.82 1.85
CA ILE A 8 -10.60 -13.97 0.71
C ILE A 8 -9.76 -12.68 0.78
N ILE A 9 -8.82 -12.50 -0.15
CA ILE A 9 -8.04 -11.26 -0.25
C ILE A 9 -9.02 -10.12 -0.45
N ARG A 10 -9.03 -9.19 0.49
CA ARG A 10 -9.93 -8.04 0.49
C ARG A 10 -9.24 -6.85 -0.15
N PHE A 11 -9.86 -6.29 -1.18
CA PHE A 11 -9.39 -5.08 -1.83
C PHE A 11 -10.10 -3.85 -1.27
N GLU A 12 -9.35 -2.77 -1.08
CA GLU A 12 -9.87 -1.45 -0.69
C GLU A 12 -9.27 -0.35 -1.56
N GLU A 13 -10.02 0.75 -1.73
CA GLU A 13 -9.60 1.94 -2.48
C GLU A 13 -9.52 3.19 -1.59
N THR A 14 -9.69 3.01 -0.27
CA THR A 14 -9.62 4.10 0.72
C THR A 14 -8.48 3.87 1.70
N THR A 15 -7.96 4.95 2.26
CA THR A 15 -6.84 4.90 3.23
C THR A 15 -7.29 4.64 4.67
N VAL A 16 -8.59 4.43 4.93
CA VAL A 16 -9.14 4.32 6.30
C VAL A 16 -8.48 3.19 7.11
N ASN A 17 -8.16 2.07 6.45
CA ASN A 17 -7.51 0.92 7.09
C ASN A 17 -5.99 0.88 6.86
N LEU A 18 -5.42 1.92 6.23
CA LEU A 18 -3.99 2.02 5.95
C LEU A 18 -3.28 2.78 7.07
N SER A 19 -2.43 2.08 7.82
CA SER A 19 -1.55 2.72 8.79
C SER A 19 -0.17 3.01 8.19
N LYS A 20 0.51 4.06 8.71
CA LYS A 20 1.92 4.35 8.41
C LYS A 20 2.79 3.10 8.55
N LYS A 21 2.58 2.34 9.63
CA LYS A 21 3.36 1.13 9.92
C LYS A 21 3.15 0.05 8.86
N ALA A 22 1.89 -0.25 8.51
CA ALA A 22 1.59 -1.27 7.50
C ALA A 22 2.21 -0.93 6.14
N LEU A 23 2.14 0.35 5.72
CA LEU A 23 2.73 0.81 4.47
C LEU A 23 4.27 0.74 4.50
N ALA A 24 4.90 1.17 5.59
CA ALA A 24 6.36 1.08 5.76
C ALA A 24 6.84 -0.38 5.77
N ASP A 25 6.13 -1.27 6.47
CA ASP A 25 6.46 -2.69 6.52
C ASP A 25 6.37 -3.33 5.11
N LEU A 26 5.31 -3.02 4.34
CA LEU A 26 5.17 -3.50 2.97
C LEU A 26 6.33 -3.01 2.08
N TYR A 27 6.71 -1.74 2.15
CA TYR A 27 7.84 -1.22 1.36
C TYR A 27 9.18 -1.86 1.73
N VAL A 28 9.41 -2.09 3.02
CA VAL A 28 10.62 -2.76 3.50
C VAL A 28 10.66 -4.22 3.03
N SER A 29 9.51 -4.91 2.95
CA SER A 29 9.43 -6.31 2.53
C SER A 29 9.99 -6.56 1.11
N VAL A 30 9.92 -5.55 0.22
CA VAL A 30 10.42 -5.63 -1.15
C VAL A 30 11.74 -4.87 -1.37
N GLY A 31 12.35 -4.34 -0.31
CA GLY A 31 13.60 -3.59 -0.39
C GLY A 31 13.48 -2.19 -1.01
N PHE A 32 12.27 -1.61 -1.06
CA PHE A 32 12.04 -0.26 -1.59
C PHE A 32 12.70 0.82 -0.73
N GLY A 33 12.93 0.53 0.56
CA GLY A 33 13.60 1.41 1.51
C GLY A 33 13.95 0.67 2.80
N LYS A 34 14.31 1.44 3.83
CA LYS A 34 14.55 0.94 5.18
C LYS A 34 13.61 1.62 6.17
N GLN A 35 13.32 0.96 7.30
CA GLN A 35 12.46 1.49 8.39
C GLN A 35 12.81 2.94 8.76
N GLU A 36 14.10 3.28 8.81
CA GLU A 36 14.56 4.61 9.22
C GLU A 36 14.13 5.73 8.26
N ASN A 37 13.81 5.39 7.00
CA ASN A 37 13.35 6.36 6.01
C ASN A 37 11.93 6.89 6.33
N TYR A 38 11.16 6.17 7.16
CA TYR A 38 9.74 6.43 7.41
C TYR A 38 9.43 6.86 8.84
N LYS A 39 10.40 6.77 9.76
CA LYS A 39 10.18 6.95 11.20
C LYS A 39 9.56 8.32 11.56
N ASP A 40 10.04 9.39 10.92
CA ASP A 40 9.65 10.78 11.20
C ASP A 40 8.58 11.33 10.21
N ARG A 41 7.85 10.43 9.53
CA ARG A 41 6.83 10.77 8.52
C ARG A 41 5.42 10.48 9.05
N ASP A 42 4.99 11.17 10.11
CA ASP A 42 3.69 10.89 10.74
C ASP A 42 2.49 11.17 9.82
N ASP A 43 2.66 12.09 8.88
CA ASP A 43 1.71 12.47 7.83
C ASP A 43 1.85 11.64 6.54
N MET A 44 2.63 10.55 6.53
CA MET A 44 2.98 9.82 5.30
C MET A 44 1.77 9.39 4.47
N VAL A 45 0.74 8.83 5.11
CA VAL A 45 -0.46 8.36 4.40
C VAL A 45 -1.22 9.54 3.78
N GLU A 46 -1.41 10.61 4.55
CA GLU A 46 -2.11 11.83 4.09
C GLU A 46 -1.34 12.53 2.96
N GLY A 47 -0.01 12.60 3.09
CA GLY A 47 0.86 13.21 2.08
C GLY A 47 1.01 12.37 0.80
N MET A 48 0.81 11.05 0.87
CA MET A 48 0.93 10.15 -0.28
C MET A 48 -0.37 9.99 -1.07
N PHE A 49 -1.52 10.16 -0.43
CA PHE A 49 -2.85 9.91 -1.00
C PHE A 49 -3.72 11.17 -0.96
N GLY A 50 -3.18 12.27 -1.48
CA GLY A 50 -3.91 13.52 -1.69
C GLY A 50 -4.72 13.54 -3.00
N PRO A 51 -5.29 14.70 -3.38
CA PRO A 51 -6.03 14.85 -4.63
C PRO A 51 -5.22 14.40 -5.86
N GLY A 52 -5.86 13.66 -6.77
CA GLY A 52 -5.21 13.09 -7.96
C GLY A 52 -4.31 11.88 -7.68
N VAL A 53 -4.30 11.34 -6.45
CA VAL A 53 -3.55 10.13 -6.10
C VAL A 53 -4.49 9.04 -5.58
N PHE A 54 -4.48 7.89 -6.25
CA PHE A 54 -5.35 6.76 -5.96
C PHE A 54 -4.54 5.60 -5.42
N GLY A 55 -5.06 4.93 -4.40
CA GLY A 55 -4.46 3.73 -3.81
C GLY A 55 -5.41 2.54 -3.95
N ILE A 56 -4.88 1.40 -4.34
CA ILE A 56 -5.57 0.10 -4.30
C ILE A 56 -4.79 -0.77 -3.34
N PHE A 57 -5.45 -1.24 -2.29
CA PHE A 57 -4.83 -1.95 -1.18
C PHE A 57 -5.36 -3.38 -1.12
N ALA A 58 -4.47 -4.36 -1.01
CA ALA A 58 -4.83 -5.76 -0.81
C ALA A 58 -4.54 -6.18 0.63
N PHE A 59 -5.55 -6.71 1.31
CA PHE A 59 -5.45 -7.19 2.69
C PHE A 59 -5.73 -8.69 2.79
N ASP A 60 -4.86 -9.40 3.50
CA ASP A 60 -5.08 -10.79 3.95
C ASP A 60 -5.10 -10.79 5.47
N ASN A 61 -6.20 -11.26 6.07
CA ASN A 61 -6.38 -11.31 7.52
C ASN A 61 -6.07 -9.98 8.26
N GLY A 62 -6.36 -8.86 7.60
CA GLY A 62 -6.10 -7.51 8.11
C GLY A 62 -4.66 -7.00 7.93
N ALA A 63 -3.74 -7.85 7.47
CA ALA A 63 -2.40 -7.44 7.08
C ALA A 63 -2.41 -6.89 5.64
N LEU A 64 -1.75 -5.74 5.43
CA LEU A 64 -1.55 -5.19 4.10
C LEU A 64 -0.51 -6.03 3.36
N ILE A 65 -0.93 -6.73 2.31
CA ILE A 65 -0.06 -7.61 1.50
C ILE A 65 0.21 -7.05 0.10
N GLY A 66 -0.47 -5.98 -0.30
CA GLY A 66 -0.22 -5.35 -1.59
C GLY A 66 -0.76 -3.95 -1.71
N LEU A 67 -0.14 -3.18 -2.61
CA LEU A 67 -0.49 -1.81 -2.95
C LEU A 67 -0.27 -1.58 -4.45
N ALA A 68 -1.19 -0.87 -5.09
CA ALA A 68 -0.89 -0.09 -6.29
C ALA A 68 -1.20 1.38 -6.03
N ARG A 69 -0.28 2.28 -6.36
CA ARG A 69 -0.50 3.73 -6.28
C ARG A 69 -0.44 4.37 -7.65
N VAL A 70 -1.46 5.17 -7.96
CA VAL A 70 -1.66 5.80 -9.27
C VAL A 70 -1.71 7.31 -9.10
N LEU A 71 -0.96 8.04 -9.91
CA LEU A 71 -1.03 9.49 -10.06
C LEU A 71 -1.87 9.81 -11.29
N SER A 72 -2.84 10.70 -11.19
CA SER A 72 -3.84 10.96 -12.23
C SER A 72 -4.15 12.46 -12.31
N ASP A 73 -4.42 12.95 -13.51
CA ASP A 73 -5.01 14.29 -13.75
C ASP A 73 -6.55 14.27 -13.74
N ASP A 74 -7.13 13.11 -13.44
CA ASP A 74 -8.57 12.80 -13.39
C ASP A 74 -9.31 12.97 -14.72
N TYR A 75 -8.58 13.04 -15.84
CA TYR A 75 -9.18 13.31 -17.13
C TYR A 75 -8.56 12.52 -18.30
N LEU A 76 -7.25 12.58 -18.48
CA LEU A 76 -6.57 12.09 -19.68
C LEU A 76 -5.37 11.20 -19.39
N VAL A 77 -4.63 11.47 -18.32
CA VAL A 77 -3.33 10.84 -18.09
C VAL A 77 -3.22 10.33 -16.68
N ALA A 78 -2.79 9.07 -16.58
CA ALA A 78 -2.46 8.42 -15.32
C ALA A 78 -1.11 7.70 -15.42
N TRP A 79 -0.38 7.68 -14.31
CA TRP A 79 0.86 6.94 -14.14
C TRP A 79 0.75 6.03 -12.92
N ILE A 80 1.13 4.78 -13.08
CA ILE A 80 1.34 3.89 -11.96
C ILE A 80 2.68 4.29 -11.33
N ALA A 81 2.64 4.89 -10.14
CA ALA A 81 3.85 5.26 -9.40
C ALA A 81 4.57 4.02 -8.90
N GLU A 82 3.81 3.06 -8.38
CA GLU A 82 4.34 1.80 -7.89
C GLU A 82 3.25 0.72 -7.78
N ILE A 83 3.71 -0.53 -7.88
CA ILE A 83 2.95 -1.73 -7.48
C ILE A 83 3.88 -2.52 -6.58
N VAL A 84 3.41 -2.84 -5.39
CA VAL A 84 4.15 -3.59 -4.37
C VAL A 84 3.30 -4.76 -3.93
N VAL A 85 3.90 -5.95 -3.93
CA VAL A 85 3.28 -7.17 -3.42
C VAL A 85 4.26 -7.77 -2.42
N HIS A 86 3.76 -8.13 -1.24
CA HIS A 86 4.54 -8.83 -0.24
C HIS A 86 5.12 -10.13 -0.84
N PRO A 87 6.37 -10.51 -0.54
CA PRO A 87 7.02 -11.65 -1.20
C PRO A 87 6.50 -13.03 -0.77
N ASP A 88 5.87 -13.12 0.40
CA ASP A 88 5.17 -14.31 0.89
C ASP A 88 3.72 -14.33 0.41
#